data_AF-A0A7Z0LMY1-F1
#
_entry.id   AF-A0A7Z0LMY1-F1
#
_cell.length_a   1.000
_cell.length_b   1.000
_cell.length_c   1.000
_cell.angle_alpha   90.00
_cell.angle_beta   90.00
_cell.angle_gamma   90.00
#
_symmetry.space_group_name_H-M   'P 1'
#
loop_
_entity.id
_entity.type
_entity.pdbx_description
1 polymer ?
#
loop_
_entity_poly.entity_id
_entity_poly.type
_entity_poly.pdbx_seq_one_letter_code
_entity_poly.pdbx_strand_id
1 'polypeptide(L)' 'MANRALDGAERKGWEARDRGDPRHACPYNDYRKDCGRLTFSRAFRNAWLHGWEDRDRELALAPAATGNGDPRP' A
#
# COMPACT_ATOMS: atom_id res chain seq x y z
N MET A 1 11.43 -14.02 13.25
CA MET A 1 11.01 -14.74 12.03
C MET A 1 10.15 -13.79 11.21
N ALA A 2 10.62 -13.35 10.04
CA ALA A 2 9.78 -12.57 9.13
C ALA A 2 8.64 -13.46 8.64
N ASN A 3 7.40 -13.03 8.88
CA ASN A 3 6.24 -13.81 8.51
C ASN A 3 6.01 -13.63 7.01
N ARG A 4 6.60 -14.51 6.18
CA ARG A 4 6.60 -14.44 4.70
C ARG A 4 5.22 -14.19 4.07
N ALA A 5 4.14 -14.56 4.77
CA ALA A 5 2.78 -14.32 4.31
C ALA A 5 2.38 -12.82 4.37
N LEU A 6 2.86 -12.09 5.38
CA LEU A 6 2.65 -10.64 5.51
C LEU A 6 3.47 -9.87 4.48
N ASP A 7 4.71 -10.30 4.20
CA ASP A 7 5.54 -9.72 3.14
C ASP A 7 4.82 -9.79 1.77
N GLY A 8 4.14 -10.91 1.50
CA GLY A 8 3.33 -11.05 0.29
C GLY A 8 2.11 -10.12 0.24
N ALA A 9 1.54 -9.75 1.39
CA ALA A 9 0.44 -8.79 1.46
C ALA A 9 0.93 -7.35 1.30
N GLU A 10 2.08 -7.03 1.89
CA GLU A 10 2.76 -5.74 1.73
C GLU A 10 3.11 -5.48 0.27
N ARG A 11 3.76 -6.44 -0.41
CA ARG A 11 4.06 -6.32 -1.84
C ARG A 11 2.80 -6.05 -2.68
N LYS A 12 1.70 -6.76 -2.40
CA LYS A 12 0.42 -6.53 -3.10
C LYS A 12 -0.15 -5.13 -2.87
N GLY A 13 0.12 -4.53 -1.72
CA GLY A 13 -0.28 -3.15 -1.40
C GLY A 13 0.51 -2.14 -2.22
N TRP A 14 1.82 -2.34 -2.28
CA TRP A 14 2.73 -1.54 -3.10
C TRP A 14 2.34 -1.60 -4.58
N GLU A 15 2.13 -2.80 -5.13
CA GLU A 15 1.70 -3.01 -6.53
C GLU A 15 0.34 -2.37 -6.83
N ALA A 16 -0.60 -2.40 -5.88
CA ALA A 16 -1.90 -1.77 -6.05
C ALA A 16 -1.79 -0.25 -6.14
N ARG A 17 -0.93 0.39 -5.32
CA ARG A 17 -0.68 1.82 -5.43
C ARG A 17 -0.02 2.17 -6.76
N ASP A 18 0.96 1.36 -7.19
CA ASP A 18 1.65 1.55 -8.47
C ASP A 18 0.68 1.49 -9.67
N ARG A 19 -0.32 0.59 -9.61
CA ARG A 19 -1.43 0.54 -10.58
C ARG A 19 -2.40 1.73 -10.49
N GLY A 20 -2.34 2.51 -9.41
CA GLY A 20 -3.24 3.64 -9.16
C GLY A 20 -4.51 3.28 -8.39
N ASP A 21 -4.60 2.08 -7.81
CA ASP A 21 -5.76 1.69 -7.02
C ASP A 21 -5.85 2.54 -5.74
N PRO A 22 -7.07 2.89 -5.30
CA PRO A 22 -7.26 3.63 -4.06
C PRO A 22 -6.99 2.74 -2.83
N ARG A 23 -6.63 3.36 -1.70
CA ARG A 23 -6.36 2.68 -0.42
C ARG A 23 -7.48 1.74 0.04
N HIS A 24 -8.74 2.01 -0.32
CA HIS A 24 -9.89 1.18 0.04
C HIS A 24 -10.08 -0.04 -0.87
N ALA A 25 -9.28 -0.22 -1.92
CA ALA A 25 -9.25 -1.45 -2.73
C ALA A 25 -8.59 -2.64 -2.01
N CYS A 26 -8.15 -2.44 -0.76
CA CYS A 26 -7.59 -3.51 0.08
C CYS A 26 -8.57 -4.69 0.17
N PRO A 27 -8.16 -5.92 -0.23
CA PRO A 27 -9.07 -7.08 -0.25
C PRO A 27 -9.30 -7.68 1.14
N TYR A 28 -8.56 -7.24 2.16
CA TYR A 28 -8.60 -7.80 3.51
C TYR A 28 -9.54 -6.99 4.41
N ASN A 29 -10.72 -7.54 4.67
CA ASN A 29 -11.66 -6.93 5.62
C ASN A 29 -11.20 -7.10 7.08
N ASP A 30 -11.42 -6.07 7.89
CA ASP A 30 -11.16 -6.07 9.33
C ASP A 30 -12.33 -6.68 10.08
N TYR A 31 -12.37 -8.01 10.07
CA TYR A 31 -13.33 -8.74 10.89
C TYR A 31 -12.79 -8.85 12.32
N ARG A 32 -13.67 -8.59 13.30
CA ARG A 32 -13.45 -8.98 14.69
C ARG A 32 -14.19 -10.28 14.94
N LYS A 33 -13.59 -11.16 15.74
CA LYS A 33 -14.33 -12.31 16.27
C LYS A 33 -15.33 -11.82 17.31
N ASP A 34 -16.41 -12.56 17.53
CA ASP A 34 -17.39 -12.27 18.59
C ASP A 34 -16.73 -12.25 19.99
N CYS A 35 -15.62 -12.96 20.15
CA CYS A 35 -14.79 -12.93 21.37
C CYS A 35 -13.85 -11.71 21.48
N GLY A 36 -13.99 -10.69 20.62
CA GLY A 36 -13.18 -9.47 20.62
C GLY A 36 -11.74 -9.62 20.09
N ARG A 37 -11.31 -10.84 19.77
CA ARG A 37 -9.98 -11.11 19.21
C ARG A 37 -9.90 -10.69 17.74
N LEU A 38 -8.72 -10.24 17.34
CA LEU A 38 -8.41 -9.89 15.96
C LEU A 38 -8.39 -11.16 15.09
N THR A 39 -8.91 -11.04 13.86
CA THR A 39 -8.74 -12.08 12.85
C THR A 39 -7.40 -11.92 12.14
N PHE A 40 -6.88 -13.02 11.58
CA PHE A 40 -5.69 -12.99 10.73
C PHE A 40 -5.84 -11.92 9.63
N SER A 41 -7.04 -11.74 9.09
CA SER A 41 -7.38 -10.74 8.08
C SER A 41 -6.93 -9.32 8.44
N ARG A 42 -6.97 -8.93 9.72
CA ARG A 42 -6.49 -7.60 10.14
C ARG A 42 -4.97 -7.44 10.01
N ALA A 43 -4.21 -8.49 10.29
CA ALA A 43 -2.75 -8.45 10.11
C ALA A 43 -2.39 -8.32 8.62
N PHE A 44 -3.06 -9.08 7.75
CA PHE A 44 -2.90 -8.97 6.30
C PHE A 44 -3.36 -7.61 5.75
N ARG A 45 -4.45 -7.05 6.29
CA ARG A 45 -4.91 -5.68 5.98
C ARG A 45 -3.85 -4.65 6.31
N ASN A 46 -3.30 -4.70 7.52
CA ASN A 46 -2.27 -3.76 7.96
C ASN A 46 -1.01 -3.86 7.09
N ALA A 47 -0.56 -5.08 6.77
CA ALA A 47 0.59 -5.28 5.89
C ALA A 47 0.34 -4.73 4.48
N TRP A 48 -0.84 -4.98 3.89
CA TRP A 48 -1.21 -4.42 2.59
C TRP A 48 -1.27 -2.89 2.61
N LEU A 49 -1.87 -2.30 3.64
CA LEU A 49 -1.94 -0.84 3.78
C LEU A 49 -0.55 -0.22 3.94
N HIS A 50 0.34 -0.88 4.66
CA HIS A 50 1.73 -0.43 4.83
C HIS A 50 2.45 -0.32 3.48
N GLY A 51 2.41 -1.37 2.65
CA GLY A 51 3.02 -1.32 1.32
C GLY A 51 2.39 -0.29 0.38
N TRP A 52 1.06 -0.09 0.46
CA TRP A 52 0.37 0.95 -0.31
C TRP A 52 0.82 2.36 0.09
N GLU A 53 0.92 2.62 1.39
CA GLU A 53 1.34 3.92 1.96
C GLU A 53 2.82 4.21 1.68
N ASP A 54 3.67 3.18 1.70
CA ASP A 54 5.08 3.30 1.35
C ASP A 54 5.25 3.74 -0.11
N ARG A 55 4.57 3.08 -1.05
CA ARG A 55 4.56 3.49 -2.46
C ARG A 55 3.96 4.87 -2.67
N ASP A 56 2.89 5.21 -1.95
CA ASP A 56 2.28 6.53 -2.04
C ASP A 56 3.24 7.63 -1.60
N ARG A 57 4.00 7.39 -0.52
CA ARG A 57 5.07 8.30 -0.09
C ARG A 57 6.17 8.40 -1.13
N GLU A 58 6.64 7.30 -1.70
CA GLU A 58 7.65 7.32 -2.77
C GLU A 58 7.18 8.16 -3.97
N LEU A 59 5.92 7.98 -4.41
CA LEU A 59 5.33 8.74 -5.51
C LEU A 59 5.14 10.22 -5.15
N ALA A 60 4.83 10.54 -3.90
CA ALA A 60 4.72 11.93 -3.43
C ALA A 60 6.10 12.60 -3.27
N LEU A 61 7.12 11.82 -2.92
CA LEU A 61 8.51 12.27 -2.76
C LEU A 61 9.26 12.35 -4.09
N ALA A 62 8.83 11.61 -5.12
CA ALA A 62 9.32 11.78 -6.48
C ALA A 62 8.86 13.17 -6.97
N PRO A 63 9.74 14.20 -7.02
CA PRO A 63 9.35 15.47 -7.60
C PRO A 63 8.97 15.18 -9.06
N ALA A 64 7.94 15.85 -9.57
CA ALA A 64 7.49 15.80 -10.95
C ALA A 64 8.69 15.95 -11.91
N ALA A 65 9.33 14.85 -12.25
CA ALA A 65 10.50 14.79 -13.10
C ALA A 65 10.06 14.80 -14.56
N THR A 66 9.11 15.65 -14.93
CA THR A 66 8.89 16.06 -16.32
C THR A 66 8.10 17.37 -16.37
N GLY A 67 8.83 18.47 -16.32
CA GLY A 67 8.39 19.78 -16.78
C GLY A 67 9.50 20.37 -17.65
N ASN A 68 9.82 19.72 -18.77
CA ASN A 68 10.70 20.28 -19.79
C ASN A 68 9.95 21.40 -20.52
N GLY A 69 10.59 22.56 -20.68
CA GLY A 69 10.08 23.61 -21.55
C GLY A 69 10.75 24.95 -21.32
N ASP A 70 12.07 25.00 -21.45
CA ASP A 70 12.82 26.24 -21.60
C ASP A 70 13.01 26.50 -23.10
N PRO A 71 12.27 27.43 -23.72
CA PRO A 71 12.70 28.01 -24.98
C PRO A 71 13.19 29.44 -24.70
N ARG A 72 14.51 29.59 -24.54
CA ARG A 72 15.21 30.80 -25.00
C ARG A 72 15.01 30.93 -26.51
N PRO A 73 14.76 32.15 -27.02
CA PRO A 73 15.82 33.16 -27.16
C PRO A 73 15.53 34.49 -26.46
#